data_AF-A0A7Y4QX31-F1
#
_entry.id   AF-A0A7Y4QX31-F1
#
_cell.length_a   1.000
_cell.length_b   1.000
_cell.length_c   1.000
_cell.angle_alpha   90.00
_cell.angle_beta   90.00
_cell.angle_gamma   90.00
#
_symmetry.space_group_name_H-M   'P 1'
#
loop_
_entity.id
_entity.type
_entity.pdbx_description
1 polymer ?
#
loop_
_entity_poly.entity_id
_entity_poly.type
_entity_poly.pdbx_seq_one_letter_code
_entity_poly.pdbx_strand_id
1 'polypeptide(L)' 'MTEIKTRNRGNGVGIGAALGVAFGAAFGYQSGGVSQSMALGLAIGVALGAIFDFAIRDRVGKE' A
#
# COMPACT_ATOMS: atom_id res chain seq x y z
N MET A 1 22.02 16.14 0.15
CA MET A 1 20.80 15.72 -0.58
C MET A 1 20.63 14.24 -0.23
N THR A 2 19.77 13.84 0.69
CA THR A 2 18.30 13.85 0.52
C THR A 2 17.63 13.94 1.89
N GLU A 3 16.88 15.02 2.11
CA GLU A 3 16.00 15.19 3.26
C GLU A 3 14.74 14.34 3.02
N ILE A 4 14.67 13.13 3.59
CA ILE A 4 13.40 12.38 3.66
C ILE A 4 12.68 12.80 4.94
N LYS A 5 12.15 14.02 4.87
CA LYS A 5 11.24 14.58 5.87
C LYS A 5 9.82 14.25 5.44
N THR A 6 9.31 13.10 5.88
CA THR A 6 7.85 12.84 5.84
C THR A 6 7.39 12.28 7.17
N ARG A 7 6.78 13.19 7.92
CA ARG A 7 6.09 13.02 9.19
C ARG A 7 4.99 11.95 9.02
N ASN A 8 5.22 10.78 9.62
CA ASN A 8 4.56 9.51 9.31
C ASN A 8 3.22 9.33 10.08
N ARG A 9 2.13 10.00 9.66
CA ARG A 9 0.79 9.83 10.28
C ARG A 9 -0.36 9.51 9.30
N GLY A 10 -0.07 9.24 8.03
CA GLY A 10 -1.11 8.87 7.05
C GLY A 10 -0.59 8.09 5.84
N ASN A 11 0.63 7.55 5.92
CA ASN A 11 1.33 7.01 4.75
C ASN A 11 1.09 5.51 4.55
N GLY A 12 0.36 4.84 5.44
CA GLY A 12 0.12 3.38 5.36
C GLY A 12 -0.68 3.01 4.11
N VAL A 13 -1.79 3.73 3.86
CA VAL A 13 -2.62 3.53 2.65
C VAL A 13 -1.85 3.87 1.37
N GLY A 14 -1.10 4.96 1.36
CA GLY A 14 -0.33 5.38 0.18
C GLY A 14 0.78 4.38 -0.19
N ILE A 15 1.53 3.90 0.80
CA ILE A 15 2.56 2.87 0.61
C ILE A 15 1.90 1.54 0.21
N GLY A 16 0.82 1.15 0.88
CA GLY A 16 0.08 -0.06 0.55
C GLY A 16 -0.46 -0.05 -0.88
N ALA A 17 -1.07 1.05 -1.31
CA ALA A 17 -1.56 1.22 -2.67
C ALA A 17 -0.42 1.12 -3.71
N ALA A 18 0.70 1.81 -3.48
CA ALA A 18 1.85 1.77 -4.38
C ALA A 18 2.46 0.37 -4.50
N LEU A 19 2.64 -0.33 -3.37
CA LEU A 19 3.15 -1.71 -3.35
C LEU A 19 2.16 -2.69 -3.99
N GLY A 20 0.86 -2.54 -3.72
CA GLY A 20 -0.19 -3.34 -4.30
C GLY A 20 -0.28 -3.22 -5.82
N VAL A 21 -0.21 -1.99 -6.34
CA VAL A 21 -0.17 -1.73 -7.78
C VAL A 21 1.11 -2.30 -8.39
N ALA A 22 2.27 -2.11 -7.76
CA ALA A 22 3.54 -2.66 -8.27
C ALA A 22 3.52 -4.20 -8.33
N PHE A 23 3.00 -4.86 -7.29
CA PHE A 23 2.82 -6.32 -7.28
C PHE A 23 1.79 -6.80 -8.29
N GLY A 24 0.62 -6.14 -8.34
CA GLY A 24 -0.44 -6.45 -9.30
C GLY A 24 0.00 -6.27 -10.76
N ALA A 25 0.83 -5.25 -11.02
CA ALA A 25 1.44 -4.99 -12.33
C ALA A 25 2.41 -6.10 -12.73
N ALA A 26 3.35 -6.43 -11.84
CA ALA A 26 4.36 -7.46 -12.10
C ALA A 26 3.71 -8.85 -12.30
N PHE A 27 2.74 -9.19 -11.45
CA PHE A 27 2.02 -10.46 -11.54
C PHE A 27 1.09 -10.52 -12.76
N GLY A 28 0.44 -9.41 -13.10
CA GLY A 28 -0.43 -9.29 -14.27
C GLY A 28 0.30 -9.36 -15.60
N TYR A 29 1.52 -8.80 -15.66
CA TYR A 29 2.41 -8.93 -16.81
C TYR A 29 2.80 -10.40 -17.07
N GLN A 30 2.99 -11.18 -16.00
CA GLN A 30 3.36 -12.58 -16.11
C GLN A 30 2.17 -13.48 -16.50
N SER A 31 0.95 -13.11 -16.11
CA SER A 31 -0.24 -13.98 -16.23
C SER A 31 -1.13 -13.67 -17.45
N GLY A 32 -0.82 -12.64 -18.24
CA GLY A 32 -1.56 -12.30 -19.46
C GLY A 32 -2.92 -11.59 -19.23
N GLY A 33 -3.27 -11.33 -17.97
CA GLY A 33 -4.51 -10.68 -17.53
C GLY A 33 -4.27 -9.45 -16.66
N VAL A 34 -3.58 -8.45 -17.21
CA VAL A 34 -3.05 -7.28 -16.49
C VAL A 34 -4.13 -6.53 -15.69
N SER A 35 -5.34 -6.43 -16.22
CA SER A 35 -6.46 -5.69 -15.60
C SER A 35 -6.98 -6.35 -14.31
N GLN A 36 -7.15 -7.68 -14.30
CA GLN A 36 -7.58 -8.38 -13.08
C GLN A 36 -6.49 -8.39 -12.01
N SER A 37 -5.22 -8.59 -12.41
CA SER A 37 -4.10 -8.63 -11.46
C SER A 37 -3.81 -7.26 -10.85
N MET A 38 -3.96 -6.17 -11.63
CA MET A 38 -3.88 -4.81 -11.11
C MET A 38 -5.00 -4.52 -10.12
N ALA A 39 -6.25 -4.89 -10.43
CA ALA A 39 -7.37 -4.69 -9.52
C ALA A 39 -7.18 -5.45 -8.21
N LEU A 40 -6.71 -6.70 -8.27
CA LEU A 40 -6.40 -7.52 -7.10
C LEU A 40 -5.24 -6.96 -6.29
N GLY A 41 -4.14 -6.60 -6.95
CA GLY A 41 -2.97 -6.01 -6.31
C GLY A 41 -3.30 -4.69 -5.62
N LEU A 42 -4.04 -3.81 -6.28
CA LEU A 42 -4.49 -2.53 -5.73
C LEU A 42 -5.44 -2.76 -4.55
N ALA A 43 -6.42 -3.67 -4.67
CA ALA A 43 -7.34 -3.99 -3.57
C ALA A 43 -6.61 -4.54 -2.34
N ILE A 44 -5.68 -5.49 -2.52
CA ILE A 44 -4.88 -6.06 -1.43
C ILE A 44 -3.95 -4.99 -0.83
N GLY A 45 -3.27 -4.22 -1.67
CA GLY A 45 -2.35 -3.18 -1.22
C GLY A 45 -3.05 -2.08 -0.42
N VAL A 46 -4.20 -1.59 -0.90
CA VAL A 46 -5.01 -0.60 -0.18
C VAL A 46 -5.55 -1.19 1.12
N ALA A 47 -6.04 -2.43 1.12
CA ALA A 47 -6.55 -3.08 2.33
C ALA A 47 -5.44 -3.23 3.39
N LEU A 48 -4.27 -3.74 2.99
CA LEU A 48 -3.12 -3.88 3.90
C LEU A 48 -2.61 -2.52 4.37
N GLY A 49 -2.53 -1.54 3.48
CA GLY A 49 -2.13 -0.18 3.82
C GLY A 49 -3.09 0.51 4.78
N ALA A 50 -4.40 0.30 4.62
CA ALA A 50 -5.44 0.80 5.51
C ALA A 50 -5.40 0.11 6.88
N ILE A 51 -5.22 -1.20 6.91
CA ILE A 51 -5.06 -1.96 8.16
C ILE A 51 -3.79 -1.52 8.89
N PHE A 52 -2.68 -1.31 8.19
CA PHE A 52 -1.44 -0.80 8.80
C PHE A 52 -1.58 0.63 9.31
N ASP A 53 -2.20 1.52 8.55
CA ASP A 53 -2.44 2.90 9.00
C ASP A 53 -3.35 2.91 10.24
N PHE A 54 -4.40 2.08 10.22
CA PHE A 54 -5.32 1.93 11.33
C PHE A 54 -4.65 1.31 12.57
N ALA A 55 -3.89 0.22 12.41
CA ALA A 55 -3.19 -0.44 13.50
C ALA A 55 -2.09 0.45 14.11
N ILE A 56 -1.35 1.20 13.28
CA ILE A 56 -0.35 2.16 13.77
C ILE A 56 -1.03 3.34 14.48
N ARG A 57 -2.16 3.87 13.95
CA ARG A 57 -2.93 4.91 14.65
C ARG A 57 -3.50 4.43 15.98
N ASP A 58 -4.05 3.21 16.04
CA ASP A 58 -4.59 2.63 17.27
C ASP A 58 -3.51 2.45 18.34
N ARG A 59 -2.29 2.06 17.92
CA ARG A 59 -1.13 1.94 18.82
C ARG A 59 -0.57 3.29 19.26
N VAL A 60 -0.52 4.29 18.37
CA VAL A 60 -0.01 5.65 18.66
C VAL A 60 -1.02 6.52 19.41
N GLY A 61 -2.30 6.13 19.46
CA GLY A 61 -3.33 6.81 20.26
C GLY A 61 -3.41 6.35 21.72
N LYS A 62 -2.50 5.47 22.16
CA LYS A 62 -2.45 4.86 23.50
C LYS A 62 -1.17 5.24 24.26
N GLU A 63 -0.64 6.43 23.99
CA GLU A 63 0.44 7.11 24.73
C GLU A 63 0.00 8.52 25.09
#